data_AF-W0J4B4-F1
#
_entry.id   AF-W0J4B4-F1
#
_cell.length_a   1.000
_cell.length_b   1.000
_cell.length_c   1.000
_cell.angle_alpha   90.00
_cell.angle_beta   90.00
_cell.angle_gamma   90.00
#
_symmetry.space_group_name_H-M   'P 1'
#
loop_
_entity.id
_entity.type
_entity.pdbx_description
1 polymer ?
#
loop_
_entity_poly.entity_id
_entity_poly.type
_entity_poly.pdbx_seq_one_letter_code
_entity_poly.pdbx_strand_id
1 'polypeptide(L)'
;MVSGLGMVSAAAGLCGVRGVTETGCACPVCSRSGVLIPFPSLRRRPRVAQARAVVEQGEASCFYHDTNQAAAVCDDCGRFLCPVCAVEFSGDTLCPRCIEERNTSGAALASSRVCYDTLALMVAALPLLMWFLTCLTAPAALGVIIYGWNKPGSLLRGRGWWSRRWRFLLAGVLATGEITGWIILLVSLVSG
;
A
#
# COMPACT_ATOMS: atom_id res chain seq x y z
N MET A 1 55.35 -37.15 -1.87
CA MET A 1 55.42 -36.95 -0.41
C MET A 1 55.80 -35.51 -0.14
N VAL A 2 54.84 -34.62 0.11
CA VAL A 2 55.06 -33.37 0.87
C VAL A 2 53.75 -33.08 1.61
N SER A 3 53.84 -33.13 2.94
CA SER A 3 52.78 -32.86 3.90
C SER A 3 52.87 -31.41 4.40
N GLY A 4 51.74 -30.85 4.87
CA GLY A 4 51.68 -29.71 5.80
C GLY A 4 51.09 -28.44 5.19
N LEU A 5 49.77 -28.19 5.16
CA LEU A 5 48.92 -27.67 6.26
C LEU A 5 49.50 -26.42 6.96
N GLY A 6 48.94 -25.26 6.64
CA GLY A 6 49.24 -24.01 7.37
C GLY A 6 48.52 -22.78 6.82
N MET A 7 47.30 -22.54 7.32
CA MET A 7 46.71 -21.21 7.51
C MET A 7 46.36 -20.36 6.27
N VAL A 8 45.21 -20.64 5.66
CA VAL A 8 44.33 -19.57 5.13
C VAL A 8 42.90 -19.88 5.55
N SER A 9 42.61 -19.73 6.85
CA SER A 9 41.27 -19.86 7.41
C SER A 9 41.00 -18.66 8.31
N ALA A 10 40.74 -17.50 7.69
CA ALA A 10 40.33 -16.29 8.40
C ALA A 10 39.62 -15.31 7.45
N ALA A 11 38.45 -15.67 6.92
CA ALA A 11 37.51 -14.72 6.32
C ALA A 11 36.06 -15.24 6.21
N ALA A 12 35.64 -16.18 7.07
CA ALA A 12 34.25 -16.67 7.12
C ALA A 12 33.35 -15.82 8.05
N GLY A 13 33.59 -14.50 8.12
CA GLY A 13 32.88 -13.57 9.01
C GLY A 13 32.17 -12.42 8.30
N LEU A 14 32.07 -12.47 6.97
CA LEU A 14 31.26 -11.53 6.20
C LEU A 14 29.90 -12.18 6.01
N CYS A 15 28.83 -11.48 6.36
CA CYS A 15 27.43 -11.87 6.17
C CYS A 15 27.16 -12.15 4.68
N GLY A 16 27.56 -13.34 4.21
CA GLY A 16 27.42 -13.81 2.85
C GLY A 16 25.97 -14.17 2.62
N VAL A 17 25.31 -13.40 1.77
CA VAL A 17 23.91 -13.57 1.38
C VAL A 17 23.78 -14.82 0.50
N ARG A 18 23.93 -16.00 1.11
CA ARG A 18 23.53 -17.29 0.57
C ARG A 18 22.84 -18.05 1.71
N GLY A 19 21.50 -18.01 1.71
CA GLY A 19 20.66 -18.80 2.61
C GLY A 19 20.61 -18.26 4.04
N VAL A 20 19.89 -17.17 4.26
CA VAL A 20 19.55 -16.69 5.62
C VAL A 20 18.39 -17.54 6.16
N THR A 21 18.72 -18.63 6.84
CA THR A 21 17.93 -19.08 8.00
C THR A 21 18.17 -18.08 9.14
N GLU A 22 17.31 -18.04 10.16
CA GLU A 22 17.30 -17.04 11.25
C GLU A 22 18.56 -17.05 12.12
N THR A 23 19.70 -16.63 11.58
CA THR A 23 20.96 -16.55 12.30
C THR A 23 21.26 -15.08 12.58
N GLY A 24 21.32 -14.72 13.87
CA GLY A 24 21.70 -13.37 14.29
C GLY A 24 23.03 -12.97 13.66
N CYS A 25 23.12 -11.75 13.13
CA CYS A 25 24.35 -11.24 12.54
C CYS A 25 24.96 -10.18 13.46
N ALA A 26 26.30 -10.13 13.53
CA ALA A 26 27.01 -9.05 14.18
C ALA A 26 27.33 -7.96 13.15
N CYS A 27 27.13 -6.70 13.53
CA CYS A 27 27.55 -5.58 12.70
C CYS A 27 29.09 -5.57 12.58
N PRO A 28 29.67 -5.54 11.35
CA PRO A 28 31.12 -5.57 11.17
C PRO A 28 31.83 -4.30 11.66
N VAL A 29 31.08 -3.20 11.89
CA VAL A 29 31.64 -1.91 12.32
C VAL A 29 31.62 -1.75 13.84
N CYS A 30 30.57 -2.23 14.52
CA CYS A 30 30.36 -1.97 15.95
C CYS A 30 30.09 -3.21 16.79
N SER A 31 30.18 -4.41 16.21
CA SER A 31 30.08 -5.70 16.91
C SER A 31 28.74 -5.99 17.57
N ARG A 32 27.73 -5.14 17.39
CA ARG A 32 26.40 -5.32 17.97
C ARG A 32 25.66 -6.46 17.26
N SER A 33 25.11 -7.39 18.04
CA SER A 33 24.25 -8.47 17.53
C SER A 33 22.87 -7.95 17.18
N GLY A 34 22.39 -8.26 15.98
CA GLY A 34 21.06 -7.91 15.51
C GLY A 34 20.41 -9.05 14.74
N VAL A 35 19.08 -8.98 14.62
CA VAL A 35 18.32 -9.88 13.76
C VAL A 35 18.17 -9.23 12.39
N LEU A 36 18.64 -9.90 11.34
CA LEU A 36 18.49 -9.43 9.97
C LEU A 36 17.23 -10.06 9.35
N ILE A 37 16.24 -9.23 9.06
CA ILE A 37 15.05 -9.63 8.31
C ILE A 37 15.25 -9.20 6.85
N PRO A 38 15.67 -10.09 5.95
CA PRO A 38 15.89 -9.70 4.57
C PRO A 38 14.55 -9.42 3.89
N PHE A 39 14.48 -8.35 3.09
CA PHE A 39 13.34 -8.11 2.22
C PHE A 39 13.10 -9.32 1.31
N PRO A 40 11.84 -9.71 1.05
CA PRO A 40 11.52 -10.83 0.15
C PRO A 40 12.19 -10.72 -1.23
N SER A 41 12.45 -9.49 -1.70
CA SER A 41 13.17 -9.20 -2.95
C SER A 41 14.59 -9.77 -2.98
N LEU A 42 15.30 -9.82 -1.84
CA LEU A 42 16.66 -10.37 -1.77
C LEU A 42 16.71 -11.88 -2.03
N ARG A 43 15.61 -12.61 -1.75
CA ARG A 43 15.50 -14.05 -2.03
C ARG A 43 15.02 -14.35 -3.44
N ARG A 44 14.43 -13.35 -4.12
CA ARG A 44 13.87 -13.53 -5.46
C ARG A 44 15.01 -13.47 -6.48
N ARG A 45 15.14 -14.51 -7.32
CA ARG A 45 15.98 -14.40 -8.53
C ARG A 45 15.31 -13.39 -9.47
N PRO A 46 16.01 -12.33 -9.92
CA PRO A 46 15.42 -11.39 -10.86
C PRO A 46 15.09 -12.13 -12.16
N ARG A 47 13.81 -12.11 -12.55
CA ARG A 47 13.39 -12.53 -13.89
C ARG A 47 13.62 -11.32 -14.79
N VAL A 48 14.71 -11.33 -15.54
CA VAL A 48 15.02 -10.28 -16.50
C VAL A 48 14.37 -10.66 -17.82
N ALA A 49 13.38 -9.89 -18.27
CA ALA A 49 12.88 -10.00 -19.63
C ALA A 49 13.99 -9.55 -20.60
N GLN A 50 14.25 -10.32 -21.64
CA GLN A 50 15.27 -10.02 -22.63
C GLN A 50 14.61 -9.61 -23.95
N ALA A 51 15.06 -8.51 -24.54
CA ALA A 51 14.65 -8.12 -25.87
C ALA A 51 15.20 -9.14 -26.90
N ARG A 52 14.37 -9.46 -27.89
CA ARG A 52 14.78 -10.27 -29.05
C ARG A 52 14.88 -9.34 -30.25
N ALA A 53 15.92 -9.50 -31.06
CA ALA A 53 16.04 -8.74 -32.29
C ALA A 53 15.02 -9.25 -33.33
N VAL A 54 14.58 -8.37 -34.23
CA VAL A 54 13.85 -8.75 -35.44
C VAL A 54 14.83 -9.47 -36.38
N VAL A 55 14.55 -10.73 -36.73
CA VAL A 55 15.46 -11.58 -37.53
C VAL A 55 14.96 -11.76 -38.96
N GLU A 56 13.65 -11.74 -39.19
CA GLU A 56 13.04 -12.06 -40.49
C GLU A 56 12.14 -10.94 -41.03
N GLN A 57 12.13 -10.77 -42.35
CA GLN A 57 11.24 -9.84 -43.05
C GLN A 57 9.78 -10.35 -42.95
N GLY A 58 9.04 -9.83 -41.98
CA GLY A 58 7.65 -10.23 -41.70
C GLY A 58 7.31 -10.29 -40.22
N GLU A 59 8.31 -10.23 -39.33
CA GLU A 59 8.09 -10.16 -37.89
C GLU A 59 7.62 -8.77 -37.47
N ALA A 60 6.61 -8.72 -36.60
CA ALA A 60 6.16 -7.45 -36.01
C ALA A 60 7.24 -6.89 -35.07
N SER A 61 7.54 -5.60 -35.19
CA SER A 61 8.46 -4.88 -34.31
C SER A 61 7.71 -4.16 -33.18
N CYS A 62 8.43 -3.89 -32.08
CA CYS A 62 7.88 -3.12 -30.97
C CYS A 62 7.66 -1.67 -31.38
N PHE A 63 6.52 -1.11 -30.97
CA PHE A 63 6.16 0.28 -31.26
C PHE A 63 7.20 1.31 -30.77
N TYR A 64 7.89 1.01 -29.67
CA TYR A 64 8.90 1.91 -29.08
C TYR A 64 10.33 1.64 -29.59
N HIS A 65 10.57 0.44 -30.09
CA HIS A 65 11.91 -0.02 -30.50
C HIS A 65 11.77 -0.89 -31.73
N ASP A 66 12.02 -0.30 -32.89
CA ASP A 66 11.97 -0.94 -34.21
C ASP A 66 12.88 -2.17 -34.34
N THR A 67 14.02 -2.15 -33.66
CA THR A 67 15.01 -3.24 -33.62
C THR A 67 14.57 -4.45 -32.81
N ASN A 68 13.54 -4.32 -31.98
CA ASN A 68 13.08 -5.38 -31.08
C ASN A 68 11.81 -6.05 -31.61
N GLN A 69 11.82 -7.38 -31.64
CA GLN A 69 10.66 -8.19 -31.98
C GLN A 69 9.55 -7.98 -30.95
N ALA A 70 8.33 -7.79 -31.46
CA ALA A 70 7.13 -7.76 -30.65
C ALA A 70 6.79 -9.16 -30.14
N ALA A 71 6.54 -9.28 -28.84
CA ALA A 71 6.16 -10.52 -28.18
C ALA A 71 4.74 -10.47 -27.58
N ALA A 72 4.18 -9.27 -27.37
CA ALA A 72 2.86 -9.06 -26.81
C ALA A 72 2.16 -7.86 -27.45
N VAL A 73 0.86 -7.74 -27.22
CA VAL A 73 0.03 -6.60 -27.61
C VAL A 73 -0.49 -5.92 -26.35
N CYS A 74 -0.51 -4.60 -26.30
CA CYS A 74 -1.08 -3.84 -25.19
C CYS A 74 -2.60 -4.03 -25.15
N ASP A 75 -3.15 -4.43 -24.00
CA ASP A 75 -4.59 -4.67 -23.84
C ASP A 75 -5.44 -3.39 -23.94
N ASP A 76 -4.84 -2.22 -23.72
CA ASP A 76 -5.54 -0.93 -23.80
C ASP A 76 -5.55 -0.31 -25.19
N CYS A 77 -4.36 -0.14 -25.79
CA CYS A 77 -4.19 0.63 -27.02
C CYS A 77 -3.85 -0.23 -28.25
N GLY A 78 -3.70 -1.56 -28.09
CA GLY A 78 -3.42 -2.47 -29.19
C GLY A 78 -2.00 -2.37 -29.79
N ARG A 79 -1.09 -1.60 -29.17
CA ARG A 79 0.30 -1.48 -29.67
C ARG A 79 1.09 -2.76 -29.44
N PHE A 80 1.95 -3.10 -30.40
CA PHE A 80 2.91 -4.19 -30.29
C PHE A 80 4.07 -3.83 -29.34
N LEU A 81 4.40 -4.74 -28.42
CA LEU A 81 5.39 -4.55 -27.36
C LEU A 81 6.44 -5.65 -27.37
N CYS A 82 7.71 -5.29 -27.21
CA CYS A 82 8.77 -6.26 -26.92
C CYS A 82 8.66 -6.77 -25.46
N PRO A 83 9.34 -7.87 -25.10
CA PRO A 83 9.31 -8.42 -23.74
C PRO A 83 9.72 -7.43 -22.64
N VAL A 84 10.46 -6.38 -22.98
CA VAL A 84 10.91 -5.35 -22.03
C VAL A 84 9.85 -4.26 -21.84
N CYS A 85 9.13 -3.91 -22.91
CA CYS A 85 8.07 -2.88 -22.86
C CYS A 85 6.73 -3.43 -22.38
N ALA A 86 6.53 -4.75 -22.45
CA ALA A 86 5.34 -5.43 -21.94
C ALA A 86 5.41 -5.54 -20.41
N VAL A 87 4.58 -4.77 -19.72
CA VAL A 87 4.53 -4.75 -18.26
C VAL A 87 3.20 -5.34 -17.81
N GLU A 88 3.27 -6.41 -17.01
CA GLU A 88 2.09 -6.97 -16.34
C GLU A 88 1.67 -6.06 -15.18
N PHE A 89 0.50 -5.43 -15.30
CA PHE A 89 -0.03 -4.54 -14.28
C PHE A 89 -1.52 -4.83 -14.02
N SER A 90 -1.85 -5.17 -12.78
CA SER A 90 -3.22 -5.53 -12.36
C SER A 90 -3.87 -6.69 -13.13
N GLY A 91 -3.07 -7.55 -13.75
CA GLY A 91 -3.54 -8.70 -14.56
C GLY A 91 -3.57 -8.45 -16.06
N ASP A 92 -3.40 -7.19 -16.50
CA ASP A 92 -3.33 -6.80 -17.91
C ASP A 92 -1.86 -6.65 -18.37
N THR A 93 -1.60 -6.86 -19.66
CA THR A 93 -0.31 -6.53 -20.29
C THR A 93 -0.39 -5.15 -20.91
N LEU A 94 0.29 -4.18 -20.28
CA LEU A 94 0.18 -2.78 -20.64
C LEU A 94 1.50 -2.18 -21.13
N CYS A 95 1.40 -1.15 -21.96
CA CYS A 95 2.53 -0.33 -22.36
C CYS A 95 2.82 0.78 -21.34
N PRO A 96 4.03 1.35 -21.31
CA PRO A 96 4.39 2.37 -20.34
C PRO A 96 3.48 3.61 -20.35
N ARG A 97 2.96 4.02 -21.52
CA ARG A 97 2.05 5.17 -21.60
C ARG A 97 0.67 4.88 -21.00
N CYS A 98 0.08 3.74 -21.33
CA CYS A 98 -1.22 3.35 -20.75
C CYS A 98 -1.12 3.15 -19.24
N ILE A 99 0.03 2.67 -18.73
CA ILE A 99 0.26 2.61 -17.28
C ILE A 99 0.29 4.00 -16.66
N GLU A 100 0.97 4.97 -17.27
CA GLU A 100 1.01 6.36 -16.78
C GLU A 100 -0.39 7.01 -16.77
N GLU A 101 -1.18 6.77 -17.82
CA GLU A 101 -2.57 7.22 -17.93
C GLU A 101 -3.50 6.50 -16.91
N ARG A 102 -3.29 5.21 -16.65
CA ARG A 102 -4.00 4.48 -15.58
C ARG A 102 -3.56 4.90 -14.17
N ASN A 103 -2.29 5.29 -14.01
CA ASN A 103 -1.75 5.74 -12.73
C ASN A 103 -2.40 7.08 -12.31
N THR A 104 -2.67 7.97 -13.26
CA THR A 104 -3.37 9.23 -12.97
C THR A 104 -4.86 9.04 -12.64
N SER A 105 -5.46 7.89 -12.97
CA SER A 105 -6.88 7.55 -12.72
C SER A 105 -7.13 6.67 -11.46
N GLY A 106 -6.19 6.67 -10.50
CA GLY A 106 -6.51 6.73 -9.06
C GLY A 106 -7.03 5.48 -8.32
N ALA A 107 -7.29 4.34 -8.96
CA ALA A 107 -7.80 3.16 -8.24
C ALA A 107 -6.69 2.24 -7.68
N ALA A 108 -5.58 2.07 -8.41
CA ALA A 108 -4.59 1.03 -8.13
C ALA A 108 -3.38 1.47 -7.27
N LEU A 109 -3.12 2.79 -7.15
CA LEU A 109 -1.88 3.32 -6.53
C LEU A 109 -2.09 4.41 -5.47
N ALA A 110 -3.30 4.56 -4.92
CA ALA A 110 -3.54 5.48 -3.80
C ALA A 110 -2.70 5.05 -2.58
N SER A 111 -1.52 5.66 -2.41
CA SER A 111 -0.53 5.37 -1.37
C SER A 111 -1.03 5.68 0.05
N SER A 112 -2.14 6.43 0.15
CA SER A 112 -2.90 6.58 1.38
C SER A 112 -4.39 6.71 1.05
N ARG A 113 -5.23 6.03 1.84
CA ARG A 113 -6.68 6.27 1.86
C ARG A 113 -7.05 6.68 3.28
N VAL A 114 -7.71 7.83 3.41
CA VAL A 114 -8.19 8.32 4.70
C VAL A 114 -9.24 7.34 5.24
N CYS A 115 -9.03 6.83 6.45
CA CYS A 115 -9.98 5.95 7.11
C CYS A 115 -11.11 6.81 7.72
N TYR A 116 -12.17 7.03 6.93
CA TYR A 116 -13.35 7.78 7.36
C TYR A 116 -13.96 7.25 8.66
N ASP A 117 -13.90 5.95 8.92
CA ASP A 117 -14.40 5.34 10.15
C ASP A 117 -13.64 5.83 11.41
N THR A 118 -12.31 5.94 11.30
CA THR A 118 -11.46 6.44 12.39
C THR A 118 -11.63 7.94 12.53
N LEU A 119 -11.74 8.67 11.42
CA LEU A 119 -11.99 10.10 11.42
C LEU A 119 -13.33 10.44 12.08
N ALA A 120 -14.41 9.74 11.73
CA ALA A 120 -15.74 9.92 12.33
C ALA A 120 -15.73 9.66 13.84
N LEU A 121 -15.04 8.61 14.29
CA LEU A 121 -14.89 8.32 15.73
C LEU A 121 -14.05 9.38 16.45
N MET A 122 -12.96 9.85 15.85
CA MET A 122 -12.14 10.90 16.46
C MET A 122 -12.91 12.21 16.57
N VAL A 123 -13.64 12.60 15.51
CA VAL A 123 -14.44 13.83 15.48
C VAL A 123 -15.63 13.75 16.46
N ALA A 124 -16.17 12.56 16.73
CA ALA A 124 -17.21 12.36 17.73
C ALA A 124 -16.68 12.19 19.18
N ALA A 125 -15.47 11.66 19.38
CA ALA A 125 -14.97 11.32 20.73
C ALA A 125 -14.02 12.37 21.34
N LEU A 126 -13.22 13.09 20.53
CA LEU A 126 -12.41 14.21 21.05
C LEU A 126 -13.22 15.32 21.74
N PRO A 127 -14.40 15.73 21.24
CA PRO A 127 -15.15 16.83 21.82
C PRO A 127 -15.70 16.51 23.20
N LEU A 128 -15.96 15.22 23.51
CA LEU A 128 -16.34 14.79 24.87
C LEU A 128 -15.28 15.17 25.92
N LEU A 129 -14.01 15.29 25.54
CA LEU A 129 -12.93 15.72 26.45
C LEU A 129 -12.89 17.25 26.63
N MET A 130 -13.46 18.00 25.69
CA MET A 130 -13.48 19.46 25.65
C MET A 130 -14.92 19.95 25.44
N TRP A 131 -15.68 20.06 26.54
CA TRP A 131 -17.11 20.42 26.58
C TRP A 131 -17.53 21.59 25.68
N PHE A 132 -16.67 22.57 25.44
CA PHE A 132 -17.01 23.73 24.59
C PHE A 132 -17.01 23.41 23.08
N LEU A 133 -16.31 22.36 22.62
CA LEU A 133 -16.24 22.01 21.19
C LEU A 133 -17.42 21.19 20.70
N THR A 134 -18.15 20.50 21.59
CA THR A 134 -19.21 19.54 21.24
C THR A 134 -20.31 20.18 20.37
N CYS A 135 -20.59 21.47 20.56
CA CYS A 135 -21.61 22.19 19.79
C CYS A 135 -21.25 22.31 18.30
N LEU A 136 -19.97 22.43 17.96
CA LEU A 136 -19.50 22.62 16.58
C LEU A 136 -19.11 21.29 15.90
N THR A 137 -18.65 20.31 16.68
CA THR A 137 -18.15 19.03 16.17
C THR A 137 -19.23 18.00 15.91
N ALA A 138 -20.36 18.06 16.63
CA ALA A 138 -21.51 17.18 16.43
C ALA A 138 -22.10 17.24 15.00
N PRO A 139 -22.39 18.42 14.40
CA PRO A 139 -22.85 18.47 13.01
C PRO A 139 -21.75 18.06 12.02
N ALA A 140 -20.49 18.35 12.31
CA ALA A 140 -19.36 17.93 11.48
C ALA A 140 -19.21 16.39 11.45
N ALA A 141 -19.40 15.71 12.59
CA ALA A 141 -19.39 14.25 12.69
C ALA A 141 -20.50 13.63 11.82
N LEU A 142 -21.73 14.16 11.90
CA LEU A 142 -22.85 13.72 11.07
C LEU A 142 -22.58 13.90 9.57
N GLY A 143 -21.99 15.04 9.18
CA GLY A 143 -21.57 15.28 7.80
C GLY A 143 -20.56 14.25 7.29
N VAL A 144 -19.56 13.90 8.11
CA VAL A 144 -18.55 12.89 7.77
C VAL A 144 -19.16 11.49 7.66
N ILE A 145 -20.17 11.14 8.47
CA ILE A 145 -20.89 9.86 8.38
C ILE A 145 -21.64 9.76 7.06
N ILE A 146 -22.39 10.79 6.68
CA ILE A 146 -23.20 10.81 5.44
C ILE A 146 -22.29 10.75 4.21
N TYR A 147 -21.22 11.56 4.19
CA TYR A 147 -20.29 11.61 3.05
C TYR A 147 -19.38 10.37 2.96
N GLY A 148 -19.02 9.78 4.12
CA GLY A 148 -18.13 8.63 4.21
C GLY A 148 -18.79 7.28 3.90
N TRP A 149 -20.12 7.21 3.87
CA TRP A 149 -20.87 5.94 3.78
C TRP A 149 -20.61 5.16 2.49
N ASN A 150 -20.39 5.86 1.36
CA ASN A 150 -20.19 5.24 0.05
C ASN A 150 -18.72 5.08 -0.36
N LYS A 151 -17.76 5.41 0.51
CA LYS A 151 -16.34 5.37 0.16
C LYS A 151 -15.69 4.02 0.49
N PRO A 152 -14.87 3.43 -0.42
CA PRO A 152 -14.28 2.11 -0.22
C PRO A 152 -13.28 2.13 0.93
N GLY A 153 -13.38 1.09 1.77
CA GLY A 153 -12.57 0.95 2.98
C GLY A 153 -11.09 0.65 2.74
N SER A 154 -10.33 0.67 3.84
CA SER A 154 -8.88 0.45 3.87
C SER A 154 -8.46 -0.84 3.15
N LEU A 155 -7.31 -0.81 2.48
CA LEU A 155 -6.70 -1.95 1.76
C LEU A 155 -6.24 -3.11 2.68
N LEU A 156 -6.30 -2.95 4.00
CA LEU A 156 -6.03 -4.00 4.98
C LEU A 156 -7.12 -5.08 4.88
N ARG A 157 -6.85 -6.12 4.07
CA ARG A 157 -7.63 -7.36 4.04
C ARG A 157 -7.65 -7.97 5.45
N GLY A 158 -8.83 -8.08 6.05
CA GLY A 158 -9.02 -8.80 7.31
C GLY A 158 -10.11 -8.25 8.24
N ARG A 159 -10.60 -7.02 8.02
CA ARG A 159 -11.69 -6.47 8.84
C ARG A 159 -13.03 -6.73 8.17
N GLY A 160 -13.78 -7.70 8.69
CA GLY A 160 -15.10 -8.06 8.18
C GLY A 160 -16.03 -6.84 8.06
N TRP A 161 -16.81 -6.81 6.98
CA TRP A 161 -17.74 -5.72 6.63
C TRP A 161 -18.69 -5.32 7.77
N TRP A 162 -19.00 -6.27 8.66
CA TRP A 162 -19.78 -6.06 9.86
C TRP A 162 -19.12 -5.05 10.84
N SER A 163 -17.82 -5.18 11.14
CA SER A 163 -17.12 -4.32 12.11
C SER A 163 -17.06 -2.84 11.71
N ARG A 164 -17.11 -2.53 10.40
CA ARG A 164 -17.13 -1.15 9.88
C ARG A 164 -18.46 -0.46 10.16
N ARG A 165 -19.59 -1.15 9.95
CA ARG A 165 -20.93 -0.60 10.17
C ARG A 165 -21.21 -0.29 11.64
N TRP A 166 -20.72 -1.12 12.56
CA TRP A 166 -20.85 -0.87 14.00
C TRP A 166 -20.14 0.42 14.44
N ARG A 167 -19.00 0.77 13.85
CA ARG A 167 -18.26 1.99 14.21
C ARG A 167 -18.99 3.25 13.76
N PHE A 168 -19.61 3.23 12.59
CA PHE A 168 -20.48 4.32 12.13
C PHE A 168 -21.75 4.45 12.97
N LEU A 169 -22.37 3.33 13.37
CA LEU A 169 -23.52 3.33 14.26
C LEU A 169 -23.18 3.91 15.64
N LEU A 170 -22.06 3.48 16.24
CA LEU A 170 -21.58 4.02 17.51
C LEU A 170 -21.31 5.52 17.43
N ALA A 171 -20.64 5.98 16.37
CA ALA A 171 -20.39 7.41 16.16
C ALA A 171 -21.69 8.21 16.00
N GLY A 172 -22.69 7.66 15.29
CA GLY A 172 -24.00 8.29 15.13
C GLY A 172 -24.79 8.38 16.45
N VAL A 173 -24.81 7.31 17.24
CA VAL A 173 -25.47 7.31 18.56
C VAL A 173 -24.82 8.33 19.49
N LEU A 174 -23.48 8.41 19.52
CA LEU A 174 -22.78 9.41 20.33
C LEU A 174 -23.12 10.85 19.89
N ALA A 175 -23.05 11.16 18.59
CA ALA A 175 -23.35 12.49 18.08
C ALA A 175 -24.81 12.92 18.34
N THR A 176 -25.77 12.00 18.19
CA THR A 176 -27.18 12.28 18.52
C THR A 176 -27.41 12.48 20.02
N GLY A 177 -26.68 11.74 20.86
CA GLY A 177 -26.68 11.92 22.31
C GLY A 177 -26.17 13.30 22.73
N GLU A 178 -25.09 13.79 22.11
CA GLU A 178 -24.54 15.14 22.36
C GLU A 178 -25.55 16.24 22.01
N ILE A 179 -26.18 16.16 20.84
CA ILE A 179 -27.19 17.14 20.39
C ILE A 179 -28.37 17.15 21.36
N THR A 180 -28.85 15.97 21.77
CA THR A 180 -29.98 15.85 22.68
C THR A 180 -29.65 16.43 24.07
N GLY A 181 -28.45 16.17 24.58
CA GLY A 181 -27.98 16.71 25.85
C GLY A 181 -27.96 18.25 25.89
N TRP A 182 -27.46 18.89 24.82
CA TRP A 182 -27.45 20.34 24.71
C TRP A 182 -28.85 20.95 24.61
N ILE A 183 -29.77 20.32 23.89
CA ILE A 183 -31.16 20.78 23.78
C ILE A 183 -31.82 20.78 25.17
N ILE A 184 -31.66 19.71 25.95
CA ILE A 184 -32.22 19.60 27.30
C ILE A 184 -31.64 20.68 28.23
N LEU A 185 -30.32 20.87 28.19
CA LEU A 185 -29.64 21.86 29.02
C LEU A 185 -30.12 23.29 28.71
N LEU A 186 -30.22 23.66 27.43
CA LEU A 186 -30.73 24.97 27.01
C LEU A 186 -32.18 25.19 27.45
N VAL A 187 -33.04 24.18 27.28
CA VAL A 187 -34.45 24.27 27.73
C VAL A 187 -34.53 24.47 29.25
N SER A 188 -33.72 23.74 30.03
CA SER A 188 -33.71 23.88 31.49
C SER A 188 -33.21 25.25 31.96
N LEU A 189 -32.26 25.86 31.25
CA LEU A 189 -31.73 27.19 31.57
C LEU A 189 -32.72 28.31 31.22
N VAL A 190 -33.55 28.13 30.19
CA VAL A 190 -34.57 29.11 29.78
C VAL A 190 -35.84 29.02 30.63
N SER A 191 -36.13 27.85 31.20
CA SER A 191 -37.35 27.58 31.97
C SER A 191 -37.17 27.64 33.50
N GLY A 192 -35.94 27.74 33.99
CA GLY A 192 -35.61 27.97 35.40
C GLY A 192 -35.25 29.43 35.67
#